data_AF-A0A1D6N1I7-F1
#
_entry.id   AF-A0A1D6N1I7-F1
#
_cell.length_a   1.000
_cell.length_b   1.000
_cell.length_c   1.000
_cell.angle_alpha   90.00
_cell.angle_beta   90.00
_cell.angle_gamma   90.00
#
_symmetry.space_group_name_H-M   'P 1'
#
loop_
_entity.id
_entity.type
_entity.pdbx_description
1 polymer ?
#
loop_
_entity_poly.entity_id
_entity_poly.type
_entity_poly.pdbx_seq_one_letter_code
_entity_poly.pdbx_strand_id
1 'polypeptide(L)'
;MNYEGIICCDSDSEEPCGKDIPLKGMEPITSCGPPDISRPFQGTPKLQSSTMGSAKLAMPPRRANENFLEAYEVILILDDREKFGSRSRKVADNICSLSHFAVDVRQLPVGDGIWIARHKEDHTEYVLDFIVERKEVMDLDGSIEDNRYRDQKLRMKKCGLRKLIYLVEGDLNRAPKRVKTACFTTEILDGFDVQRTTGFADTQKRYVDLTRSVIAYYDASFSIVGKASPVCPTYDDFKRKCYDLKKKTVSDIFGCQLMQVPQVTEEAAQAVVELYPTPLLLAKAYSILGGDTSAQEKMLKKKNEMVNAGASRNIFHLIWGDG
;
A
#
# COMPACT_ATOMS: atom_id res chain seq x y z
N MET A 1 61.22 27.32 28.54
CA MET A 1 60.47 26.72 29.66
C MET A 1 59.48 25.77 29.00
N ASN A 2 59.70 24.46 28.87
CA ASN A 2 60.43 23.47 29.71
C ASN A 2 59.78 23.38 31.12
N TYR A 3 59.52 22.22 31.73
CA TYR A 3 59.89 20.80 31.46
C TYR A 3 58.63 19.93 31.14
N GLU A 4 58.66 18.70 30.54
CA GLU A 4 59.00 17.35 31.10
C GLU A 4 58.30 17.03 32.46
N GLY A 5 58.10 15.79 32.95
CA GLY A 5 58.45 14.40 32.55
C GLY A 5 58.69 13.53 33.81
N ILE A 6 58.72 12.19 33.83
CA ILE A 6 58.30 11.09 32.92
C ILE A 6 58.43 9.74 33.70
N ILE A 7 57.89 8.60 33.19
CA ILE A 7 58.14 7.19 33.66
C ILE A 7 57.55 6.82 35.06
N CYS A 8 57.46 5.55 35.51
CA CYS A 8 56.91 4.27 34.96
C CYS A 8 56.99 3.16 36.06
N CYS A 9 56.73 1.88 35.70
CA CYS A 9 57.06 0.62 36.43
C CYS A 9 56.23 0.23 37.68
N ASP A 10 56.20 -1.04 38.15
CA ASP A 10 55.98 -2.38 37.53
C ASP A 10 56.00 -3.50 38.63
N SER A 11 55.71 -4.77 38.27
CA SER A 11 56.01 -6.02 39.05
C SER A 11 55.21 -6.29 40.36
N ASP A 12 55.06 -7.49 40.96
CA ASP A 12 55.11 -8.95 40.63
C ASP A 12 54.60 -9.73 41.89
N SER A 13 54.29 -11.03 42.01
CA SER A 13 54.10 -12.27 41.18
C SER A 13 53.18 -13.25 42.01
N GLU A 14 52.92 -14.56 41.83
CA GLU A 14 53.34 -15.68 40.93
C GLU A 14 52.18 -16.74 40.82
N GLU A 15 52.43 -18.06 40.68
CA GLU A 15 51.41 -19.16 40.73
C GLU A 15 51.68 -20.15 41.91
N PRO A 16 52.05 -21.46 41.82
CA PRO A 16 51.91 -22.51 40.79
C PRO A 16 51.17 -23.83 41.22
N CYS A 17 50.81 -24.68 40.23
CA CYS A 17 50.71 -26.17 40.25
C CYS A 17 49.30 -26.84 40.36
N GLY A 18 48.94 -27.90 39.59
CA GLY A 18 49.59 -28.56 38.42
C GLY A 18 49.14 -30.02 38.14
N LYS A 19 49.46 -30.57 36.94
CA LYS A 19 49.35 -31.98 36.42
C LYS A 19 47.98 -32.49 35.89
N ASP A 20 47.85 -33.45 34.95
CA ASP A 20 48.72 -33.94 33.83
C ASP A 20 47.93 -34.80 32.77
N ILE A 21 47.97 -34.38 31.49
CA ILE A 21 48.27 -35.11 30.21
C ILE A 21 48.12 -36.67 30.15
N PRO A 22 47.44 -37.28 29.13
CA PRO A 22 48.06 -37.54 27.79
C PRO A 22 47.16 -37.59 26.51
N LEU A 23 47.81 -37.63 25.33
CA LEU A 23 47.22 -37.53 23.98
C LEU A 23 47.53 -38.72 23.03
N LYS A 24 46.57 -39.02 22.12
CA LYS A 24 46.66 -39.74 20.82
C LYS A 24 45.28 -39.65 20.10
N GLY A 25 45.11 -40.02 18.82
CA GLY A 25 46.03 -40.63 17.85
C GLY A 25 45.42 -40.67 16.42
N MET A 26 46.01 -41.48 15.53
CA MET A 26 45.76 -41.58 14.07
C MET A 26 46.17 -43.01 13.60
N GLU A 27 45.82 -43.61 12.45
CA GLU A 27 44.88 -43.43 11.30
C GLU A 27 44.99 -44.73 10.44
N PRO A 28 44.24 -45.00 9.33
CA PRO A 28 43.00 -44.42 8.79
C PRO A 28 41.89 -45.50 8.51
N ILE A 29 40.75 -45.12 7.91
CA ILE A 29 39.83 -46.08 7.23
C ILE A 29 39.30 -45.51 5.90
N THR A 30 38.97 -46.40 4.95
CA THR A 30 38.79 -46.09 3.53
C THR A 30 37.34 -46.07 3.01
N SER A 31 37.18 -45.40 1.86
CA SER A 31 36.03 -45.47 0.93
C SER A 31 34.64 -45.06 1.45
N CYS A 32 34.20 -43.88 1.00
CA CYS A 32 32.80 -43.63 0.64
C CYS A 32 32.75 -43.30 -0.85
N GLY A 33 31.77 -43.84 -1.56
CA GLY A 33 31.60 -43.61 -3.00
C GLY A 33 31.10 -42.19 -3.34
N PRO A 34 31.17 -41.76 -4.61
CA PRO A 34 30.67 -40.46 -5.02
C PRO A 34 29.14 -40.38 -4.87
N PRO A 35 28.58 -39.32 -4.28
CA PRO A 35 27.14 -39.05 -4.35
C PRO A 35 26.74 -38.69 -5.79
N ASP A 36 25.53 -39.10 -6.17
CA ASP A 36 25.08 -39.15 -7.57
C ASP A 36 24.89 -37.76 -8.21
N ILE A 37 25.29 -37.61 -9.49
CA ILE A 37 25.10 -36.38 -10.28
C ILE A 37 23.67 -36.39 -10.83
N SER A 38 22.71 -36.15 -9.92
CA SER A 38 21.30 -36.01 -10.27
C SER A 38 21.08 -34.81 -11.21
N ARG A 39 20.32 -35.06 -12.28
CA ARG A 39 20.16 -34.15 -13.43
C ARG A 39 19.42 -32.86 -13.07
N PRO A 40 19.68 -31.74 -13.78
CA PRO A 40 18.91 -30.51 -13.59
C PRO A 40 17.41 -30.74 -13.86
N PHE A 41 16.58 -30.30 -12.92
CA PHE A 41 15.13 -30.54 -12.95
C PHE A 41 14.46 -29.62 -13.99
N GLN A 42 14.33 -30.09 -15.23
CA GLN A 42 13.60 -29.39 -16.30
C GLN A 42 12.07 -29.45 -16.08
N GLY A 43 11.62 -28.83 -15.00
CA GLY A 43 10.21 -28.62 -14.67
C GLY A 43 9.89 -27.13 -14.65
N THR A 44 9.50 -26.55 -15.79
CA THR A 44 8.93 -25.20 -15.80
C THR A 44 7.63 -25.20 -14.99
N PRO A 45 7.48 -24.36 -13.95
CA PRO A 45 6.20 -24.23 -13.27
C PRO A 45 5.19 -23.61 -14.25
N LYS A 46 4.30 -24.44 -14.81
CA LYS A 46 3.14 -23.94 -15.54
C LYS A 46 2.25 -23.20 -14.54
N LEU A 47 2.38 -21.87 -14.52
CA LEU A 47 1.53 -20.97 -13.77
C LEU A 47 0.07 -21.19 -14.21
N GLN A 48 -0.67 -21.99 -13.45
CA GLN A 48 -2.12 -22.07 -13.59
C GLN A 48 -2.68 -20.74 -13.10
N SER A 49 -2.94 -19.85 -14.05
CA SER A 49 -3.58 -18.56 -13.79
C SER A 49 -4.91 -18.81 -13.09
N SER A 50 -5.01 -18.38 -11.83
CA SER A 50 -6.28 -18.37 -11.10
C SER A 50 -7.25 -17.45 -11.83
N THR A 51 -8.49 -17.90 -12.03
CA THR A 51 -9.44 -17.31 -12.99
C THR A 51 -10.11 -16.04 -12.47
N MET A 52 -9.33 -15.03 -12.09
CA MET A 52 -9.74 -13.63 -12.12
C MET A 52 -9.83 -13.22 -13.60
N GLY A 53 -11.05 -13.08 -14.13
CA GLY A 53 -11.26 -12.66 -15.52
C GLY A 53 -10.56 -11.33 -15.80
N SER A 54 -9.62 -11.30 -16.76
CA SER A 54 -8.76 -10.13 -17.01
C SER A 54 -9.59 -8.92 -17.44
N ALA A 55 -9.84 -8.01 -16.49
CA ALA A 55 -10.70 -6.86 -16.67
C ALA A 55 -10.04 -5.82 -17.60
N LYS A 56 -10.30 -5.96 -18.91
CA LYS A 56 -9.80 -5.10 -20.01
C LYS A 56 -9.62 -3.64 -19.58
N LEU A 57 -8.39 -3.14 -19.62
CA LEU A 57 -8.07 -1.80 -19.16
C LEU A 57 -8.82 -0.74 -19.97
N ALA A 58 -9.09 0.39 -19.32
CA ALA A 58 -9.77 1.51 -19.91
C ALA A 58 -8.89 2.10 -21.02
N MET A 59 -9.54 2.54 -22.09
CA MET A 59 -8.89 3.23 -23.21
C MET A 59 -9.31 4.70 -23.21
N PRO A 60 -8.41 5.64 -23.55
CA PRO A 60 -8.86 6.98 -23.89
C PRO A 60 -9.76 6.94 -25.14
N PRO A 61 -10.56 7.99 -25.41
CA PRO A 61 -11.41 8.06 -26.59
C PRO A 61 -10.64 7.87 -27.91
N ARG A 62 -11.35 7.52 -28.98
CA ARG A 62 -10.82 7.44 -30.35
C ARG A 62 -11.77 8.19 -31.28
N ARG A 63 -11.24 9.06 -32.12
CA ARG A 63 -11.96 9.95 -33.04
C ARG A 63 -12.17 9.27 -34.39
N ALA A 64 -11.11 8.85 -35.08
CA ALA A 64 -11.20 8.01 -36.27
C ALA A 64 -9.84 7.40 -36.68
N ASN A 65 -9.76 6.07 -36.73
CA ASN A 65 -8.66 5.24 -37.33
C ASN A 65 -7.20 5.49 -36.90
N GLU A 66 -6.90 6.55 -36.14
CA GLU A 66 -5.58 6.88 -35.60
C GLU A 66 -4.96 5.74 -34.76
N ASN A 67 -3.64 5.64 -34.76
CA ASN A 67 -2.89 4.86 -33.78
C ASN A 67 -2.75 5.64 -32.47
N PHE A 68 -2.46 4.94 -31.37
CA PHE A 68 -2.41 5.56 -30.04
C PHE A 68 -1.33 6.64 -29.98
N LEU A 69 -0.11 6.31 -30.42
CA LEU A 69 1.02 7.25 -30.39
C LEU A 69 0.97 8.31 -31.50
N GLU A 70 -0.02 8.28 -32.39
CA GLU A 70 -0.35 9.40 -33.28
C GLU A 70 -1.18 10.43 -32.53
N ALA A 71 -2.32 10.03 -31.95
CA ALA A 71 -3.27 10.91 -31.29
C ALA A 71 -2.86 11.38 -29.88
N TYR A 72 -2.09 10.56 -29.14
CA TYR A 72 -1.79 10.78 -27.73
C TYR A 72 -0.29 10.87 -27.42
N GLU A 73 0.03 11.70 -26.42
CA GLU A 73 1.29 11.71 -25.68
C GLU A 73 1.08 11.00 -24.33
N VAL A 74 1.97 10.09 -23.94
CA VAL A 74 1.96 9.48 -22.60
C VAL A 74 2.89 10.24 -21.66
N ILE A 75 2.35 10.61 -20.50
CA ILE A 75 3.07 11.40 -19.49
C ILE A 75 3.00 10.69 -18.15
N LEU A 76 4.15 10.48 -17.51
CA LEU A 76 4.24 10.06 -16.12
C LEU A 76 4.02 11.29 -15.22
N ILE A 77 3.04 11.24 -14.35
CA ILE A 77 2.81 12.27 -13.33
C ILE A 77 3.31 11.73 -11.99
N LEU A 78 4.21 12.45 -11.33
CA LEU A 78 4.67 12.17 -9.97
C LEU A 78 4.09 13.19 -8.98
N ASP A 79 3.78 12.75 -7.77
CA ASP A 79 3.23 13.59 -6.72
C ASP A 79 4.26 14.57 -6.17
N ASP A 80 3.88 15.82 -5.97
CA ASP A 80 4.78 16.86 -5.48
C ASP A 80 5.22 16.68 -4.01
N ARG A 81 4.53 15.80 -3.26
CA ARG A 81 4.89 15.39 -1.89
C ARG A 81 5.64 14.05 -1.85
N GLU A 82 5.85 13.36 -2.98
CA GLU A 82 6.62 12.10 -3.01
C GLU A 82 8.05 12.38 -2.52
N LYS A 83 8.35 11.88 -1.31
CA LYS A 83 9.60 12.20 -0.61
C LYS A 83 10.80 11.44 -1.17
N PHE A 84 11.28 11.88 -2.32
CA PHE A 84 12.65 11.61 -2.80
C PHE A 84 13.68 12.55 -2.13
N GLY A 85 13.48 12.84 -0.84
CA GLY A 85 14.10 14.00 -0.18
C GLY A 85 13.72 15.33 -0.85
N SER A 86 14.61 16.32 -0.81
CA SER A 86 14.42 17.67 -1.35
C SER A 86 14.55 17.76 -2.89
N ARG A 87 14.14 16.72 -3.63
CA ARG A 87 14.60 16.49 -5.02
C ARG A 87 13.53 16.07 -6.04
N SER A 88 12.24 16.06 -5.74
CA SER A 88 11.17 15.58 -6.67
C SER A 88 11.33 16.03 -8.13
N ARG A 89 11.55 17.33 -8.39
CA ARG A 89 11.85 17.84 -9.75
C ARG A 89 13.10 17.19 -10.40
N LYS A 90 14.19 17.02 -9.65
CA LYS A 90 15.39 16.31 -10.14
C LYS A 90 15.14 14.83 -10.45
N VAL A 91 14.09 14.23 -9.89
CA VAL A 91 13.69 12.86 -10.23
C VAL A 91 13.05 12.83 -11.60
N ALA A 92 12.17 13.79 -11.91
CA ALA A 92 11.63 13.99 -13.26
C ALA A 92 12.74 14.34 -14.27
N ASP A 93 13.64 15.29 -13.95
CA ASP A 93 14.78 15.67 -14.80
C ASP A 93 15.65 14.44 -15.15
N ASN A 94 15.96 13.61 -14.15
CA ASN A 94 16.70 12.36 -14.32
C ASN A 94 15.92 11.31 -15.15
N ILE A 95 14.61 11.17 -14.98
CA ILE A 95 13.81 10.20 -15.75
C ILE A 95 13.69 10.66 -17.22
N CYS A 96 13.43 11.95 -17.47
CA CYS A 96 13.43 12.54 -18.81
C CYS A 96 14.79 12.47 -19.52
N SER A 97 15.91 12.60 -18.79
CA SER A 97 17.24 12.41 -19.39
C SER A 97 17.61 10.94 -19.62
N LEU A 98 16.96 10.00 -18.93
CA LEU A 98 17.07 8.55 -19.16
C LEU A 98 16.05 7.99 -20.17
N SER A 99 15.08 8.79 -20.63
CA SER A 99 14.00 8.31 -21.51
C SER A 99 13.25 9.41 -22.27
N HIS A 100 12.95 9.16 -23.55
CA HIS A 100 12.31 10.11 -24.46
C HIS A 100 10.78 10.26 -24.27
N PHE A 101 10.28 10.23 -23.03
CA PHE A 101 8.88 10.51 -22.70
C PHE A 101 8.77 11.63 -21.66
N ALA A 102 7.62 12.30 -21.61
CA ALA A 102 7.40 13.42 -20.70
C ALA A 102 7.14 12.95 -19.25
N VAL A 103 7.66 13.72 -18.29
CA VAL A 103 7.36 13.58 -16.86
C VAL A 103 6.92 14.94 -16.32
N ASP A 104 5.85 14.96 -15.53
CA ASP A 104 5.30 16.13 -14.86
C ASP A 104 5.26 15.89 -13.34
N VAL A 105 5.38 16.96 -12.54
CA VAL A 105 5.43 16.89 -11.07
C VAL A 105 4.41 17.84 -10.49
N ARG A 106 3.29 17.28 -10.00
CA ARG A 106 2.14 18.04 -9.52
C ARG A 106 1.32 17.21 -8.53
N GLN A 107 0.66 17.88 -7.59
CA GLN A 107 -0.13 17.21 -6.57
C GLN A 107 -1.20 16.25 -7.13
N LEU A 108 -1.07 14.98 -6.80
CA LEU A 108 -2.05 13.92 -7.05
C LEU A 108 -3.10 13.87 -5.93
N PRO A 109 -4.33 13.42 -6.24
CA PRO A 109 -5.36 13.25 -5.22
C PRO A 109 -5.15 11.95 -4.42
N VAL A 110 -4.50 10.93 -4.99
CA VAL A 110 -4.18 9.61 -4.42
C VAL A 110 -3.05 8.99 -5.23
N GLY A 111 -2.23 8.12 -4.62
CA GLY A 111 -0.99 7.59 -5.18
C GLY A 111 0.15 8.62 -5.20
N ASP A 112 1.35 8.10 -5.42
CA ASP A 112 2.59 8.88 -5.62
C ASP A 112 2.93 9.01 -7.11
N GLY A 113 2.45 8.10 -7.97
CA GLY A 113 2.61 8.19 -9.42
C GLY A 113 1.42 7.66 -10.23
N ILE A 114 1.10 8.30 -11.35
CA ILE A 114 0.10 7.83 -12.34
C ILE A 114 0.60 8.08 -13.77
N TRP A 115 -0.05 7.48 -14.76
CA TRP A 115 0.13 7.83 -16.16
C TRP A 115 -1.12 8.47 -16.74
N ILE A 116 -0.94 9.48 -17.59
CA ILE A 116 -2.00 10.05 -18.42
C ILE A 116 -1.69 9.86 -19.90
N ALA A 117 -2.74 9.82 -20.72
CA ALA A 117 -2.67 10.10 -22.14
C ALA A 117 -3.23 11.50 -22.40
N ARG A 118 -2.40 12.42 -22.90
CA ARG A 118 -2.79 13.77 -23.32
C ARG A 118 -3.06 13.76 -24.82
N HIS A 119 -4.25 14.16 -25.25
CA HIS A 119 -4.59 14.26 -26.67
C HIS A 119 -3.77 15.38 -27.32
N LYS A 120 -3.15 15.16 -28.48
CA LYS A 120 -2.22 16.14 -29.06
C LYS A 120 -2.90 17.39 -29.62
N GLU A 121 -4.12 17.25 -30.16
CA GLU A 121 -4.86 18.37 -30.76
C GLU A 121 -5.48 19.35 -29.74
N ASP A 122 -6.15 18.85 -28.69
CA ASP A 122 -6.92 19.67 -27.72
C ASP A 122 -6.39 19.62 -26.29
N HIS A 123 -5.31 18.86 -26.07
CA HIS A 123 -4.61 18.71 -24.79
C HIS A 123 -5.44 18.11 -23.64
N THR A 124 -6.60 17.48 -23.93
CA THR A 124 -7.39 16.77 -22.92
C THR A 124 -6.58 15.62 -22.31
N GLU A 125 -6.49 15.60 -20.98
CA GLU A 125 -5.74 14.59 -20.21
C GLU A 125 -6.68 13.48 -19.69
N TYR A 126 -6.43 12.24 -20.12
CA TYR A 126 -7.15 11.05 -19.70
C TYR A 126 -6.28 10.18 -18.80
N VAL A 127 -6.79 9.71 -17.67
CA VAL A 127 -6.02 8.91 -16.71
C VAL A 127 -6.01 7.44 -17.14
N LEU A 128 -4.79 6.90 -17.29
CA LEU A 128 -4.58 5.49 -17.64
C LEU A 128 -4.74 4.62 -16.39
N ASP A 129 -5.03 3.33 -16.58
CA ASP A 129 -5.48 2.43 -15.50
C ASP A 129 -4.43 2.07 -14.43
N PHE A 130 -3.28 2.73 -14.44
CA PHE A 130 -2.07 2.42 -13.68
C PHE A 130 -1.77 3.50 -12.64
N ILE A 131 -1.53 3.07 -11.40
CA ILE A 131 -1.23 3.95 -10.26
C ILE A 131 -0.23 3.28 -9.32
N VAL A 132 0.76 4.06 -8.86
CA VAL A 132 1.82 3.65 -7.94
C VAL A 132 1.61 4.33 -6.60
N GLU A 133 1.74 3.57 -5.51
CA GLU A 133 2.06 4.11 -4.19
C GLU A 133 3.50 3.67 -3.86
N ARG A 134 4.41 4.62 -3.60
CA ARG A 134 5.82 4.36 -3.23
C ARG A 134 5.93 4.29 -1.71
N LYS A 135 6.66 3.31 -1.21
CA LYS A 135 6.93 3.17 0.22
C LYS A 135 8.37 2.73 0.48
N GLU A 136 9.14 3.57 1.14
CA GLU A 136 10.43 3.14 1.70
C GLU A 136 10.18 2.15 2.85
N VAL A 137 11.03 1.14 3.01
CA VAL A 137 10.89 0.08 4.03
C VAL A 137 10.64 0.64 5.44
N MET A 138 11.30 1.73 5.83
CA MET A 138 11.14 2.35 7.15
C MET A 138 9.80 3.13 7.28
N ASP A 139 9.40 3.85 6.23
CA ASP A 139 8.11 4.55 6.17
C ASP A 139 6.93 3.56 6.11
N LEU A 140 7.13 2.38 5.53
CA LEU A 140 6.18 1.27 5.56
C LEU A 140 6.01 0.76 6.99
N ASP A 141 7.13 0.46 7.67
CA ASP A 141 7.14 -0.08 9.04
C ASP A 141 6.36 0.80 10.03
N GLY A 142 6.60 2.12 10.02
CA GLY A 142 5.83 3.07 10.84
C GLY A 142 4.36 3.23 10.39
N SER A 143 4.08 3.19 9.08
CA SER A 143 2.69 3.32 8.59
C SER A 143 1.79 2.12 8.89
N ILE A 144 2.38 0.98 9.29
CA ILE A 144 1.66 -0.20 9.79
C ILE A 144 1.15 0.04 11.23
N GLU A 145 1.83 0.88 12.01
CA GLU A 145 1.46 1.18 13.40
C GLU A 145 0.30 2.21 13.48
N ASP A 146 0.34 3.25 12.65
CA ASP A 146 -0.58 4.41 12.73
C ASP A 146 -1.77 4.35 11.76
N ASN A 147 -2.14 3.15 11.31
CA ASN A 147 -3.20 2.85 10.33
C ASN A 147 -3.03 3.46 8.92
N ARG A 148 -2.06 4.35 8.65
CA ARG A 148 -1.90 4.97 7.31
C ARG A 148 -1.78 3.94 6.18
N TYR A 149 -1.12 2.81 6.42
CA TYR A 149 -1.01 1.69 5.49
C TYR A 149 -2.37 1.12 5.03
N ARG A 150 -3.38 1.09 5.92
CA ARG A 150 -4.76 0.66 5.57
C ARG A 150 -5.46 1.76 4.76
N ASP A 151 -5.40 3.00 5.22
CA ASP A 151 -6.07 4.15 4.60
C ASP A 151 -5.49 4.54 3.23
N GLN A 152 -4.19 4.35 3.01
CA GLN A 152 -3.53 4.50 1.70
C GLN A 152 -4.09 3.47 0.71
N LYS A 153 -4.02 2.18 1.03
CA LYS A 153 -4.53 1.11 0.17
C LYS A 153 -6.04 1.17 -0.06
N LEU A 154 -6.83 1.59 0.94
CA LEU A 154 -8.27 1.74 0.78
C LEU A 154 -8.63 2.84 -0.23
N ARG A 155 -7.92 3.98 -0.21
CA ARG A 155 -8.08 5.05 -1.21
C ARG A 155 -7.63 4.60 -2.60
N MET A 156 -6.50 3.89 -2.69
CA MET A 156 -6.02 3.28 -3.95
C MET A 156 -7.08 2.33 -4.55
N LYS A 157 -7.60 1.37 -3.77
CA LYS A 157 -8.67 0.46 -4.25
C LYS A 157 -9.95 1.20 -4.69
N LYS A 158 -10.34 2.27 -3.99
CA LYS A 158 -11.58 3.01 -4.29
C LYS A 158 -11.44 4.02 -5.44
N CYS A 159 -10.23 4.46 -5.81
CA CYS A 159 -10.03 5.46 -6.88
C CYS A 159 -10.58 4.98 -8.24
N GLY A 160 -10.57 3.66 -8.48
CA GLY A 160 -11.15 3.01 -9.67
C GLY A 160 -10.18 2.81 -10.84
N LEU A 161 -8.90 3.10 -10.66
CA LEU A 161 -7.83 2.56 -11.51
C LEU A 161 -7.55 1.12 -11.08
N ARG A 162 -7.20 0.24 -12.03
CA ARG A 162 -7.23 -1.23 -11.84
C ARG A 162 -5.86 -1.90 -11.76
N LYS A 163 -4.78 -1.20 -12.15
CA LYS A 163 -3.40 -1.64 -11.96
C LYS A 163 -2.78 -0.86 -10.81
N LEU A 164 -3.11 -1.32 -9.61
CA LEU A 164 -2.58 -0.83 -8.34
C LEU A 164 -1.18 -1.41 -8.13
N ILE A 165 -0.15 -0.58 -8.20
CA ILE A 165 1.24 -0.93 -8.00
C ILE A 165 1.67 -0.43 -6.62
N TYR A 166 2.36 -1.27 -5.85
CA TYR A 166 2.92 -0.90 -4.55
C TYR A 166 4.45 -1.03 -4.61
N LEU A 167 5.14 0.10 -4.78
CA LEU A 167 6.58 0.14 -5.02
C LEU A 167 7.33 0.22 -3.68
N VAL A 168 7.90 -0.89 -3.23
CA VAL A 168 8.61 -0.99 -1.95
C VAL A 168 10.12 -0.81 -2.16
N GLU A 169 10.66 0.28 -1.63
CA GLU A 169 12.06 0.69 -1.80
C GLU A 169 12.90 0.41 -0.55
N GLY A 170 14.05 -0.23 -0.75
CA GLY A 170 15.06 -0.49 0.28
C GLY A 170 15.38 -1.98 0.43
N ASP A 171 16.23 -2.31 1.40
CA ASP A 171 16.63 -3.71 1.65
C ASP A 171 15.56 -4.49 2.41
N LEU A 172 14.66 -5.15 1.67
CA LEU A 172 13.67 -6.05 2.23
C LEU A 172 14.28 -7.22 3.03
N ASN A 173 15.55 -7.60 2.87
CA ASN A 173 16.14 -8.68 3.66
C ASN A 173 16.33 -8.26 5.11
N ARG A 174 16.77 -7.02 5.33
CA ARG A 174 16.93 -6.41 6.67
C ARG A 174 15.62 -5.85 7.24
N ALA A 175 14.56 -5.73 6.44
CA ALA A 175 13.26 -5.25 6.89
C ALA A 175 12.64 -6.12 8.01
N PRO A 176 11.93 -5.52 8.98
CA PRO A 176 11.19 -6.23 10.02
C PRO A 176 10.19 -7.24 9.47
N LYS A 177 9.89 -8.30 10.25
CA LYS A 177 8.96 -9.36 9.84
C LYS A 177 7.57 -8.80 9.46
N ARG A 178 7.09 -7.76 10.16
CA ARG A 178 5.81 -7.10 9.86
C ARG A 178 5.79 -6.43 8.48
N VAL A 179 6.89 -5.83 8.02
CA VAL A 179 7.02 -5.28 6.66
C VAL A 179 6.90 -6.40 5.62
N LYS A 180 7.64 -7.50 5.81
CA LYS A 180 7.59 -8.67 4.91
C LYS A 180 6.17 -9.25 4.80
N THR A 181 5.48 -9.37 5.93
CA THR A 181 4.07 -9.78 5.97
C THR A 181 3.15 -8.76 5.30
N ALA A 182 3.34 -7.46 5.54
CA ALA A 182 2.55 -6.39 4.91
C ALA A 182 2.68 -6.38 3.37
N CYS A 183 3.89 -6.57 2.85
CA CYS A 183 4.12 -6.75 1.42
C CYS A 183 3.35 -7.96 0.87
N PHE A 184 3.45 -9.12 1.52
CA PHE A 184 2.74 -10.35 1.11
C PHE A 184 1.21 -10.22 1.19
N THR A 185 0.68 -9.59 2.24
CA THR A 185 -0.75 -9.25 2.36
C THR A 185 -1.19 -8.32 1.22
N THR A 186 -0.39 -7.31 0.90
CA THR A 186 -0.69 -6.33 -0.16
C THR A 186 -0.69 -6.98 -1.55
N GLU A 187 0.20 -7.95 -1.78
CA GLU A 187 0.30 -8.71 -3.02
C GLU A 187 -0.86 -9.71 -3.16
N ILE A 188 -1.04 -10.60 -2.17
CA ILE A 188 -1.89 -11.79 -2.30
C ILE A 188 -3.35 -11.54 -1.87
N LEU A 189 -3.58 -10.74 -0.82
CA LEU A 189 -4.93 -10.50 -0.29
C LEU A 189 -5.55 -9.20 -0.80
N ASP A 190 -4.73 -8.16 -1.04
CA ASP A 190 -5.21 -6.89 -1.58
C ASP A 190 -5.16 -6.79 -3.11
N GLY A 191 -4.39 -7.65 -3.79
CA GLY A 191 -4.32 -7.72 -5.26
C GLY A 191 -3.48 -6.63 -5.91
N PHE A 192 -2.52 -6.03 -5.19
CA PHE A 192 -1.59 -5.05 -5.75
C PHE A 192 -0.38 -5.75 -6.40
N ASP A 193 0.19 -5.15 -7.43
CA ASP A 193 1.49 -5.53 -7.98
C ASP A 193 2.62 -4.97 -7.09
N VAL A 194 3.23 -5.82 -6.25
CA VAL A 194 4.24 -5.40 -5.26
C VAL A 194 5.64 -5.39 -5.86
N GLN A 195 5.95 -4.29 -6.53
CA GLN A 195 7.23 -4.03 -7.18
C GLN A 195 8.30 -3.67 -6.14
N ARG A 196 9.39 -4.45 -6.09
CA ARG A 196 10.47 -4.26 -5.11
C ARG A 196 11.69 -3.62 -5.77
N THR A 197 12.29 -2.63 -5.10
CA THR A 197 13.51 -1.92 -5.55
C THR A 197 14.50 -1.77 -4.40
N THR A 198 15.79 -1.81 -4.72
CA THR A 198 16.90 -1.78 -3.74
C THR A 198 17.18 -0.40 -3.16
N GLY A 199 16.74 0.66 -3.84
CA GLY A 199 16.94 2.05 -3.46
C GLY A 199 16.61 3.01 -4.62
N PHE A 200 16.69 4.31 -4.35
CA PHE A 200 16.28 5.39 -5.26
C PHE A 200 16.61 5.20 -6.74
N ALA A 201 17.85 4.83 -7.11
CA ALA A 201 18.25 4.69 -8.51
C ALA A 201 17.56 3.52 -9.24
N ASP A 202 17.29 2.43 -8.53
CA ASP A 202 16.51 1.28 -9.02
C ASP A 202 15.02 1.64 -9.12
N THR A 203 14.51 2.48 -8.21
CA THR A 203 13.16 3.09 -8.33
C THR A 203 13.03 4.00 -9.55
N GLN A 204 14.02 4.85 -9.84
CA GLN A 204 14.00 5.67 -11.07
C GLN A 204 13.97 4.78 -12.32
N LYS A 205 14.80 3.73 -12.36
CA LYS A 205 14.77 2.75 -13.45
C LYS A 205 13.42 2.03 -13.54
N ARG A 206 12.81 1.66 -12.41
CA ARG A 206 11.50 1.01 -12.37
C ARG A 206 10.41 1.89 -12.96
N TYR A 207 10.38 3.19 -12.64
CA TYR A 207 9.46 4.14 -13.28
C TYR A 207 9.66 4.22 -14.80
N VAL A 208 10.92 4.19 -15.28
CA VAL A 208 11.22 4.14 -16.72
C VAL A 208 10.70 2.86 -17.38
N ASP A 209 10.99 1.69 -16.81
CA ASP A 209 10.60 0.39 -17.37
C ASP A 209 9.08 0.15 -17.29
N LEU A 210 8.41 0.64 -16.23
CA LEU A 210 6.94 0.69 -16.14
C LEU A 210 6.35 1.60 -17.22
N THR A 211 6.89 2.80 -17.42
CA THR A 211 6.36 3.74 -18.43
C THR A 211 6.50 3.19 -19.86
N ARG A 212 7.63 2.56 -20.19
CA ARG A 212 7.81 1.80 -21.45
C ARG A 212 6.74 0.72 -21.62
N SER A 213 6.45 -0.01 -20.55
CA SER A 213 5.45 -1.10 -20.55
C SER A 213 4.02 -0.58 -20.73
N VAL A 214 3.68 0.57 -20.10
CA VAL A 214 2.39 1.25 -20.28
C VAL A 214 2.23 1.74 -21.72
N ILE A 215 3.25 2.42 -22.27
CA ILE A 215 3.27 2.89 -23.66
C ILE A 215 3.02 1.73 -24.64
N ALA A 216 3.80 0.65 -24.52
CA ALA A 216 3.70 -0.51 -25.41
C ALA A 216 2.35 -1.25 -25.27
N TYR A 217 1.80 -1.34 -24.05
CA TYR A 217 0.48 -1.94 -23.82
C TYR A 217 -0.62 -1.15 -24.53
N TYR A 218 -0.64 0.18 -24.36
CA TYR A 218 -1.68 1.02 -24.94
C TYR A 218 -1.60 1.07 -26.46
N ASP A 219 -0.41 1.21 -27.04
CA ASP A 219 -0.24 1.26 -28.50
C ASP A 219 -0.72 -0.03 -29.18
N ALA A 220 -0.31 -1.20 -28.66
CA ALA A 220 -0.77 -2.49 -29.16
C ALA A 220 -2.27 -2.74 -28.95
N SER A 221 -2.88 -2.18 -27.90
CA SER A 221 -4.26 -2.49 -27.50
C SER A 221 -5.31 -1.52 -28.05
N PHE A 222 -4.96 -0.26 -28.31
CA PHE A 222 -5.89 0.82 -28.68
C PHE A 222 -6.68 0.48 -29.96
N SER A 223 -5.99 -0.03 -30.98
CA SER A 223 -6.64 -0.45 -32.23
C SER A 223 -7.48 -1.73 -32.11
N ILE A 224 -7.23 -2.59 -31.11
CA ILE A 224 -7.88 -3.90 -30.96
C ILE A 224 -9.12 -3.84 -30.06
N VAL A 225 -9.09 -3.06 -28.98
CA VAL A 225 -10.06 -3.21 -27.87
C VAL A 225 -11.16 -2.12 -27.87
N GLY A 226 -11.02 -1.08 -28.69
CA GLY A 226 -11.76 0.20 -28.67
C GLY A 226 -13.29 0.22 -28.90
N LYS A 227 -14.01 -0.89 -28.70
CA LYS A 227 -15.49 -0.94 -28.62
C LYS A 227 -16.04 -1.65 -27.38
N ALA A 228 -15.19 -2.29 -26.56
CA ALA A 228 -15.62 -3.11 -25.42
C ALA A 228 -14.75 -2.94 -24.16
N SER A 229 -13.84 -1.96 -24.14
CA SER A 229 -13.21 -1.48 -22.90
C SER A 229 -14.03 -0.34 -22.30
N PRO A 230 -13.95 -0.11 -20.97
CA PRO A 230 -14.34 1.16 -20.36
C PRO A 230 -13.55 2.33 -20.97
N VAL A 231 -14.09 3.55 -20.87
CA VAL A 231 -13.36 4.76 -21.27
C VAL A 231 -12.53 5.28 -20.08
N CYS A 232 -11.32 5.78 -20.33
CA CYS A 232 -10.50 6.44 -19.32
C CYS A 232 -11.21 7.71 -18.81
N PRO A 233 -11.26 7.95 -17.49
CA PRO A 233 -11.78 9.21 -16.96
C PRO A 233 -10.84 10.36 -17.33
N THR A 234 -11.37 11.58 -17.44
CA THR A 234 -10.51 12.78 -17.51
C THR A 234 -9.75 12.97 -16.20
N TYR A 235 -8.64 13.71 -16.23
CA TYR A 235 -7.89 14.04 -15.02
C TYR A 235 -8.75 14.81 -14.00
N ASP A 236 -9.70 15.63 -14.46
CA ASP A 236 -10.65 16.33 -13.58
C ASP A 236 -11.71 15.41 -12.98
N ASP A 237 -12.24 14.43 -13.73
CA ASP A 237 -13.13 13.40 -13.20
C ASP A 237 -12.44 12.54 -12.13
N PHE A 238 -11.19 12.12 -12.41
CA PHE A 238 -10.37 11.37 -11.47
C PHE A 238 -10.10 12.17 -10.20
N LYS A 239 -9.70 13.45 -10.30
CA LYS A 239 -9.54 14.35 -9.15
C LYS A 239 -10.84 14.47 -8.36
N ARG A 240 -11.96 14.82 -9.02
CA ARG A 240 -13.29 14.98 -8.41
C ARG A 240 -13.67 13.73 -7.59
N LYS A 241 -13.66 12.55 -8.22
CA LYS A 241 -13.94 11.27 -7.56
C LYS A 241 -13.02 11.02 -6.37
N CYS A 242 -11.73 11.33 -6.48
CA CYS A 242 -10.77 11.12 -5.39
C CYS A 242 -10.85 12.17 -4.27
N TYR A 243 -11.45 13.34 -4.51
CA TYR A 243 -11.87 14.27 -3.45
C TYR A 243 -13.18 13.81 -2.79
N ASP A 244 -14.14 13.29 -3.54
CA ASP A 244 -15.37 12.72 -2.98
C ASP A 244 -15.06 11.54 -2.03
N LEU A 245 -14.10 10.69 -2.39
CA LEU A 245 -13.58 9.62 -1.53
C LEU A 245 -12.84 10.09 -0.25
N LYS A 246 -12.56 11.39 -0.10
CA LYS A 246 -12.00 12.00 1.13
C LYS A 246 -13.06 12.65 2.00
N LYS A 247 -14.29 12.85 1.50
CA LYS A 247 -15.39 13.42 2.29
C LYS A 247 -15.86 12.37 3.29
N LYS A 248 -15.55 12.58 4.57
CA LYS A 248 -16.22 11.85 5.67
C LYS A 248 -17.61 12.44 5.87
N THR A 249 -18.64 11.62 5.79
CA THR A 249 -20.01 11.99 6.18
C THR A 249 -20.14 11.99 7.70
N VAL A 250 -21.24 12.56 8.21
CA VAL A 250 -21.59 12.44 9.64
C VAL A 250 -21.76 10.97 10.03
N SER A 251 -22.30 10.15 9.12
CA SER A 251 -22.47 8.70 9.29
C SER A 251 -21.14 7.97 9.46
N ASP A 252 -20.12 8.28 8.63
CA ASP A 252 -18.78 7.68 8.73
C ASP A 252 -18.12 8.04 10.07
N ILE A 253 -18.21 9.31 10.46
CA ILE A 253 -17.66 9.81 11.73
C ILE A 253 -18.37 9.15 12.91
N PHE A 254 -19.69 9.00 12.84
CA PHE A 254 -20.50 8.36 13.87
C PHE A 254 -20.20 6.86 13.99
N GLY A 255 -20.00 6.15 12.87
CA GLY A 255 -19.51 4.77 12.87
C GLY A 255 -18.17 4.64 13.59
N CYS A 256 -17.19 5.50 13.26
CA CYS A 256 -15.91 5.53 13.95
C CYS A 256 -16.03 5.84 15.45
N GLN A 257 -16.96 6.72 15.86
CA GLN A 257 -17.24 7.05 17.26
C GLN A 257 -17.85 5.85 18.00
N LEU A 258 -18.84 5.17 17.40
CA LEU A 258 -19.45 3.97 17.96
C LEU A 258 -18.43 2.85 18.17
N MET A 259 -17.46 2.67 17.27
CA MET A 259 -16.36 1.72 17.42
C MET A 259 -15.38 2.05 18.56
N GLN A 260 -15.47 3.23 19.19
CA GLN A 260 -14.71 3.53 20.43
C GLN A 260 -15.45 3.04 21.69
N VAL A 261 -16.74 2.66 21.58
CA VAL A 261 -17.54 2.18 22.70
C VAL A 261 -17.19 0.72 23.00
N PRO A 262 -16.91 0.35 24.27
CA PRO A 262 -16.60 -1.02 24.63
C PRO A 262 -17.68 -2.01 24.17
N GLN A 263 -17.23 -3.12 23.58
CA GLN A 263 -18.06 -4.23 23.03
C GLN A 263 -18.81 -3.91 21.72
N VAL A 264 -18.59 -2.75 21.10
CA VAL A 264 -19.09 -2.46 19.73
C VAL A 264 -18.08 -2.92 18.68
N THR A 265 -18.51 -3.78 17.75
CA THR A 265 -17.71 -4.22 16.60
C THR A 265 -17.98 -3.36 15.37
N GLU A 266 -17.25 -3.58 14.27
CA GLU A 266 -17.47 -2.87 12.99
C GLU A 266 -18.90 -3.15 12.45
N GLU A 267 -19.36 -4.40 12.55
CA GLU A 267 -20.69 -4.83 12.14
C GLU A 267 -21.78 -4.25 13.04
N ALA A 268 -21.54 -4.16 14.34
CA ALA A 268 -22.48 -3.54 15.29
C ALA A 268 -22.57 -2.01 15.10
N ALA A 269 -21.45 -1.34 14.81
CA ALA A 269 -21.45 0.09 14.49
C ALA A 269 -22.19 0.37 13.18
N GLN A 270 -21.90 -0.41 12.12
CA GLN A 270 -22.59 -0.32 10.83
C GLN A 270 -24.11 -0.53 10.98
N ALA A 271 -24.53 -1.58 11.72
CA ALA A 271 -25.93 -1.86 12.01
C ALA A 271 -26.67 -0.72 12.74
N VAL A 272 -25.97 0.04 13.60
CA VAL A 272 -26.55 1.21 14.29
C VAL A 272 -26.61 2.42 13.36
N VAL A 273 -25.59 2.64 12.52
CA VAL A 273 -25.57 3.74 11.53
C VAL A 273 -26.62 3.56 10.44
N GLU A 274 -26.90 2.32 10.01
CA GLU A 274 -27.98 2.02 9.05
C GLU A 274 -29.38 2.33 9.61
N LEU A 275 -29.59 2.07 10.90
CA LEU A 275 -30.84 2.42 11.59
C LEU A 275 -30.94 3.92 11.94
N TYR A 276 -29.82 4.55 12.29
CA TYR A 276 -29.72 5.92 12.75
C TYR A 276 -28.46 6.61 12.21
N PRO A 277 -28.49 7.19 11.00
CA PRO A 277 -27.29 7.74 10.34
C PRO A 277 -26.57 8.90 11.06
N THR A 278 -27.10 9.42 12.17
CA THR A 278 -26.46 10.48 12.97
C THR A 278 -26.74 10.31 14.47
N PRO A 279 -25.88 10.84 15.37
CA PRO A 279 -26.14 10.84 16.80
C PRO A 279 -27.49 11.46 17.17
N LEU A 280 -27.91 12.51 16.47
CA LEU A 280 -29.20 13.20 16.70
C LEU A 280 -30.41 12.31 16.40
N LEU A 281 -30.33 11.42 15.40
CA LEU A 281 -31.41 10.47 15.10
C LEU A 281 -31.49 9.36 16.16
N LEU A 282 -30.35 8.90 16.67
CA LEU A 282 -30.31 7.93 17.76
C LEU A 282 -30.81 8.54 19.08
N ALA A 283 -30.37 9.76 19.43
CA ALA A 283 -30.85 10.48 20.60
C ALA A 283 -32.38 10.71 20.55
N LYS A 284 -32.93 11.09 19.39
CA LYS A 284 -34.39 11.17 19.20
C LYS A 284 -35.09 9.83 19.42
N ALA A 285 -34.49 8.72 19.02
CA ALA A 285 -35.05 7.39 19.26
C ALA A 285 -35.04 6.99 20.74
N TYR A 286 -33.98 7.32 21.49
CA TYR A 286 -33.97 7.16 22.95
C TYR A 286 -34.97 8.09 23.65
N SER A 287 -35.14 9.33 23.18
CA SER A 287 -36.11 10.30 23.73
C SER A 287 -37.56 9.79 23.71
N ILE A 288 -37.95 9.04 22.67
CA ILE A 288 -39.28 8.41 22.54
C ILE A 288 -39.52 7.34 23.62
N LEU A 289 -38.45 6.75 24.17
CA LEU A 289 -38.46 5.77 25.26
C LEU A 289 -38.11 6.40 26.62
N GLY A 290 -38.17 7.74 26.73
CA GLY A 290 -37.85 8.47 27.96
C GLY A 290 -38.71 8.02 29.15
N GLY A 291 -38.06 7.71 30.27
CA GLY A 291 -38.70 7.19 31.48
C GLY A 291 -38.59 5.67 31.67
N ASP A 292 -38.23 4.91 30.64
CA ASP A 292 -37.85 3.48 30.77
C ASP A 292 -36.40 3.27 30.29
N THR A 293 -35.46 3.49 31.20
CA THR A 293 -34.03 3.20 31.01
C THR A 293 -33.80 1.76 30.56
N SER A 294 -34.61 0.80 31.01
CA SER A 294 -34.44 -0.61 30.65
C SER A 294 -34.88 -0.91 29.22
N ALA A 295 -35.88 -0.21 28.70
CA ALA A 295 -36.24 -0.23 27.27
C ALA A 295 -35.18 0.48 26.42
N GLN A 296 -34.66 1.63 26.89
CA GLN A 296 -33.60 2.38 26.21
C GLN A 296 -32.31 1.55 26.07
N GLU A 297 -31.75 1.02 27.17
CA GLU A 297 -30.56 0.15 27.15
C GLU A 297 -30.69 -1.02 26.17
N LYS A 298 -31.90 -1.59 26.05
CA LYS A 298 -32.19 -2.77 25.22
C LYS A 298 -32.64 -2.42 23.80
N MET A 299 -32.79 -1.13 23.46
CA MET A 299 -33.39 -0.69 22.20
C MET A 299 -32.63 -1.20 20.97
N LEU A 300 -31.30 -1.08 20.95
CA LEU A 300 -30.50 -1.44 19.78
C LEU A 300 -30.40 -2.95 19.61
N LYS A 301 -30.19 -3.70 20.70
CA LYS A 301 -30.22 -5.18 20.67
C LYS A 301 -31.57 -5.73 20.20
N LYS A 302 -32.69 -5.06 20.52
CA LYS A 302 -34.03 -5.43 20.02
C LYS A 302 -34.26 -5.08 18.55
N LYS A 303 -33.45 -4.22 17.93
CA LYS A 303 -33.62 -3.77 16.54
C LYS A 303 -32.65 -4.38 15.55
N ASN A 304 -31.47 -4.84 15.98
CA ASN A 304 -30.54 -5.58 15.11
C ASN A 304 -29.77 -6.63 15.92
N GLU A 305 -29.72 -7.86 15.42
CA GLU A 305 -29.07 -8.98 16.11
C GLU A 305 -27.56 -8.78 16.30
N MET A 306 -26.89 -8.06 15.39
CA MET A 306 -25.45 -7.77 15.45
C MET A 306 -25.06 -6.89 16.65
N VAL A 307 -25.99 -6.08 17.18
CA VAL A 307 -25.74 -5.24 18.35
C VAL A 307 -25.96 -6.06 19.60
N ASN A 308 -24.89 -6.59 20.21
CA ASN A 308 -25.00 -7.36 21.44
C ASN A 308 -25.54 -6.51 22.62
N ALA A 309 -25.98 -7.15 23.71
CA ALA A 309 -26.62 -6.47 24.83
C ALA A 309 -25.69 -5.46 25.55
N GLY A 310 -24.38 -5.75 25.63
CA GLY A 310 -23.38 -4.83 26.18
C GLY A 310 -23.20 -3.59 25.30
N ALA A 311 -23.01 -3.78 23.99
CA ALA A 311 -22.99 -2.72 22.99
C ALA A 311 -24.23 -1.82 23.07
N SER A 312 -25.43 -2.41 23.10
CA SER A 312 -26.72 -1.68 23.16
C SER A 312 -26.81 -0.75 24.37
N ARG A 313 -26.39 -1.23 25.56
CA ARG A 313 -26.34 -0.43 26.79
C ARG A 313 -25.21 0.61 26.78
N ASN A 314 -24.01 0.23 26.35
CA ASN A 314 -22.85 1.13 26.38
C ASN A 314 -23.03 2.30 25.37
N ILE A 315 -23.66 2.06 24.22
CA ILE A 315 -24.05 3.12 23.27
C ILE A 315 -25.13 4.03 23.88
N PHE A 316 -26.09 3.48 24.62
CA PHE A 316 -27.08 4.29 25.35
C PHE A 316 -26.41 5.25 26.34
N HIS A 317 -25.47 4.78 27.16
CA HIS A 317 -24.75 5.65 28.09
C HIS A 317 -23.87 6.71 27.39
N LEU A 318 -23.32 6.43 26.20
CA LEU A 318 -22.57 7.45 25.43
C LEU A 318 -23.49 8.56 24.87
N ILE A 319 -24.72 8.22 24.48
CA ILE A 319 -25.55 9.08 23.61
C ILE A 319 -26.75 9.71 24.34
N TRP A 320 -27.19 9.13 25.46
CA TRP A 320 -28.38 9.58 26.19
C TRP A 320 -28.30 9.44 27.71
N GLY A 321 -27.48 8.53 28.25
CA GLY A 321 -27.29 8.44 29.70
C GLY A 321 -26.61 9.68 30.27
N ASP A 322 -27.12 10.19 31.39
CA ASP A 322 -26.34 11.07 32.25
C ASP A 322 -25.10 10.31 32.77
N GLY A 323 -23.96 11.00 32.87
CA GLY A 323 -22.65 10.44 33.23
C GLY A 323 -22.29 10.58 34.71
#